data_AF-A0A378IM99-F1
#
_entry.id   AF-A0A378IM99-F1
#
_cell.length_a   1.000
_cell.length_b   1.000
_cell.length_c   1.000
_cell.angle_alpha   90.00
_cell.angle_beta   90.00
_cell.angle_gamma   90.00
#
_symmetry.space_group_name_H-M   'P 1'
#
loop_
_entity.id
_entity.type
_entity.pdbx_description
1 polymer ?
#
loop_
_entity_poly.entity_id
_entity_poly.type
_entity_poly.pdbx_seq_one_letter_code
_entity_poly.pdbx_strand_id
1 'polypeptide(L)'
;MGALRMDLYLKHSALRYCHGNRAVKKRILDEFCETRGYHRKSAAWLLRQLFISVQKPKKPGKKKTYEPSLLLEPLKKIGLATDQTFGKRLKEALPRWLPHYNKHHESSLDKLSAHLLANERGKQLIVC
;
A
#
# COMPACT_ATOMS: atom_id res chain seq x y z
N MET A 1 -7.09 26.57 -27.33
CA MET A 1 -7.17 25.41 -28.26
C MET A 1 -5.78 24.78 -28.54
N GLY A 2 -4.91 24.58 -27.54
CA GLY A 2 -3.53 24.07 -27.78
C GLY A 2 -3.07 22.90 -26.90
N ALA A 3 -3.70 22.70 -25.74
CA ALA A 3 -3.29 21.67 -24.78
C ALA A 3 -3.61 20.23 -25.25
N LEU A 4 -4.75 20.04 -25.93
CA LEU A 4 -5.22 18.72 -26.37
C LEU A 4 -4.23 18.00 -27.31
N ARG A 5 -3.45 18.74 -28.12
CA ARG A 5 -2.47 18.13 -29.03
C ARG A 5 -1.26 17.55 -28.28
N MET A 6 -0.86 18.18 -27.19
CA MET A 6 0.34 17.81 -26.44
C MET A 6 0.08 16.62 -25.52
N ASP A 7 -1.10 16.56 -24.91
CA ASP A 7 -1.50 15.44 -24.05
C ASP A 7 -1.68 14.14 -24.84
N LEU A 8 -2.26 14.21 -26.04
CA LEU A 8 -2.41 13.05 -26.92
C LEU A 8 -1.05 12.53 -27.40
N TYR A 9 -0.13 13.42 -27.78
CA TYR A 9 1.24 13.06 -28.15
C TYR A 9 1.98 12.36 -27.00
N LEU A 10 1.86 12.89 -25.77
CA LEU A 10 2.48 12.31 -24.58
C LEU A 10 1.90 10.93 -24.24
N LYS A 11 0.56 10.77 -24.32
CA LYS A 11 -0.10 9.48 -24.12
C LYS A 11 0.35 8.44 -25.14
N HIS A 12 0.38 8.80 -26.43
CA HIS A 12 0.82 7.91 -27.49
C HIS A 12 2.29 7.50 -27.32
N SER A 13 3.16 8.46 -27.01
CA SER A 13 4.59 8.20 -26.77
C SER A 13 4.82 7.33 -25.53
N ALA A 14 4.07 7.56 -24.44
CA ALA A 14 4.15 6.74 -23.23
C ALA A 14 3.71 5.29 -23.47
N LEU A 15 2.64 5.07 -24.26
CA LEU A 15 2.19 3.73 -24.64
C LEU A 15 3.24 2.99 -25.46
N ARG A 16 3.79 3.63 -26.52
CA ARG A 16 4.86 3.04 -27.34
C ARG A 16 6.11 2.75 -26.50
N TYR A 17 6.49 3.69 -25.63
CA TYR A 17 7.64 3.54 -24.76
C TYR A 17 7.47 2.37 -23.79
N CYS A 18 6.28 2.15 -23.23
CA CYS A 18 6.07 1.03 -22.31
C CYS A 18 6.15 -0.34 -23.00
N HIS A 19 5.50 -0.48 -24.17
CA HIS A 19 5.43 -1.75 -24.90
C HIS A 19 6.69 -2.06 -25.73
N GLY A 20 7.58 -1.08 -25.91
CA GLY A 20 8.83 -1.25 -26.65
C GLY A 20 9.90 -2.07 -25.94
N ASN A 21 10.73 -2.75 -26.73
CA ASN A 21 11.99 -3.35 -26.26
C ASN A 21 13.06 -2.25 -26.00
N ARG A 22 14.26 -2.64 -25.55
CA ARG A 22 15.34 -1.69 -25.22
C ARG A 22 15.73 -0.78 -26.39
N ALA A 23 15.78 -1.31 -27.61
CA ALA A 23 16.16 -0.55 -28.81
C ALA A 23 15.07 0.48 -29.20
N VAL A 24 13.80 0.07 -29.15
CA VAL A 24 12.65 0.94 -29.42
C VAL A 24 12.56 2.05 -28.37
N LYS A 25 12.74 1.72 -27.08
CA LYS A 25 12.78 2.71 -25.99
C LYS A 25 13.88 3.74 -26.19
N LYS A 26 15.06 3.33 -26.66
CA LYS A 26 16.17 4.24 -26.95
C LYS A 26 15.76 5.25 -28.04
N ARG A 27 15.23 4.76 -29.17
CA ARG A 27 14.77 5.60 -30.29
C ARG A 27 13.68 6.59 -29.89
N ILE A 28 12.67 6.14 -29.13
CA ILE A 28 11.58 7.01 -28.66
C ILE A 28 12.11 8.11 -27.74
N LEU A 29 13.08 7.79 -26.87
CA LEU A 29 13.69 8.81 -26.02
C LEU A 29 14.51 9.80 -26.82
N ASP A 30 15.26 9.36 -27.83
CA ASP A 30 16.06 10.23 -28.69
C ASP A 30 15.16 11.21 -29.45
N GLU A 31 14.12 10.70 -30.12
CA GLU A 31 13.09 11.49 -30.82
C GLU A 31 12.40 12.51 -29.89
N PHE A 32 12.07 12.09 -28.66
CA PHE A 32 11.41 12.96 -27.67
C PHE A 32 12.34 14.06 -27.15
N CYS A 33 13.62 13.74 -26.94
CA CYS A 33 14.62 14.72 -26.51
C CYS A 33 14.90 15.74 -27.62
N GLU A 34 14.98 15.31 -28.88
CA GLU A 34 15.18 16.20 -30.03
C GLU A 34 13.97 17.12 -30.28
N THR A 35 12.75 16.57 -30.21
CA THR A 35 11.53 17.34 -30.51
C THR A 35 11.20 18.37 -29.43
N ARG A 36 11.48 18.06 -28.15
CA ARG A 36 11.03 18.89 -27.01
C ARG A 36 12.15 19.43 -26.11
N GLY A 37 13.41 19.08 -26.37
CA GLY A 37 14.56 19.59 -25.61
C GLY A 37 14.64 19.08 -24.16
N TYR A 38 13.95 17.99 -23.81
CA TYR A 38 14.08 17.40 -22.47
C TYR A 38 15.40 16.64 -22.34
N HIS A 39 15.98 16.67 -21.14
CA HIS A 39 17.08 15.76 -20.81
C HIS A 39 16.58 14.30 -20.77
N ARG A 40 17.40 13.38 -21.26
CA ARG A 40 17.06 11.95 -21.42
C ARG A 40 16.48 11.30 -20.17
N LYS A 41 17.05 11.62 -18.99
CA LYS A 41 16.59 11.10 -17.70
C LYS A 41 15.18 11.58 -17.36
N SER A 42 14.90 12.85 -17.61
CA SER A 42 13.61 13.49 -17.34
C SER A 42 12.53 12.97 -18.29
N ALA A 43 12.86 12.81 -19.58
CA ALA A 43 11.98 12.20 -20.57
C ALA A 43 11.58 10.77 -20.19
N ALA A 44 12.55 9.95 -19.79
CA ALA A 44 12.31 8.57 -19.38
C ALA A 44 11.43 8.48 -18.12
N TRP A 45 11.63 9.38 -17.15
CA TRP A 45 10.79 9.44 -15.95
C TRP A 45 9.35 9.85 -16.28
N LEU A 46 9.18 10.90 -17.07
CA LEU A 46 7.87 11.41 -17.49
C LEU A 46 7.05 10.35 -18.24
N LEU A 47 7.63 9.67 -19.23
CA LEU A 47 6.93 8.65 -20.01
C LEU A 47 6.53 7.43 -19.17
N ARG A 48 7.32 7.07 -18.15
CA ARG A 48 6.97 5.98 -17.20
C ARG A 48 5.81 6.40 -16.30
N GLN A 49 5.85 7.61 -15.75
CA GLN A 49 4.85 8.08 -14.80
C GLN A 49 3.48 8.25 -15.48
N LEU A 50 3.45 8.77 -16.71
CA LEU A 50 2.24 8.89 -17.51
C LEU A 50 1.62 7.53 -17.86
N PHE A 51 2.43 6.50 -18.03
CA PHE A 51 1.88 5.15 -18.20
C PHE A 51 1.26 4.61 -16.91
N ILE A 52 1.91 4.83 -15.76
CA ILE A 52 1.40 4.39 -14.45
C ILE A 52 0.06 5.08 -14.12
N SER A 53 -0.09 6.37 -14.44
CA SER A 53 -1.36 7.10 -14.20
C SER A 53 -2.50 6.64 -15.12
N VAL A 54 -2.18 6.09 -16.29
CA VAL A 54 -3.16 5.48 -17.22
C VAL A 54 -3.51 4.05 -16.80
N GLN A 55 -2.69 3.38 -16.00
CA GLN A 55 -3.04 2.06 -15.49
C GLN A 55 -4.23 2.15 -14.54
N LYS A 56 -5.12 1.16 -14.64
CA LYS A 56 -6.23 0.99 -13.70
C LYS A 56 -5.66 0.90 -12.28
N PRO A 57 -6.35 1.49 -11.27
CA PRO A 57 -5.92 1.38 -9.88
C PRO A 57 -5.73 -0.10 -9.52
N LYS A 58 -4.65 -0.40 -8.81
CA LYS A 58 -4.38 -1.76 -8.33
C LYS A 58 -5.61 -2.24 -7.55
N LYS A 59 -6.02 -3.50 -7.79
CA LYS A 59 -7.10 -4.12 -7.02
C LYS A 59 -6.77 -3.95 -5.54
N PRO A 60 -7.73 -3.48 -4.71
CA PRO A 60 -7.49 -3.37 -3.28
C PRO A 60 -7.05 -4.72 -2.74
N GLY A 61 -6.22 -4.70 -1.69
CA GLY A 61 -5.80 -5.92 -1.01
C GLY A 61 -6.99 -6.74 -0.51
N LYS A 62 -6.70 -7.96 -0.03
CA LYS A 62 -7.72 -8.84 0.55
C LYS A 62 -8.52 -8.08 1.63
N LYS A 63 -9.85 -8.25 1.63
CA LYS A 63 -10.71 -7.70 2.68
C LYS A 63 -10.19 -8.14 4.05
N LYS A 64 -10.15 -7.20 5.01
CA LYS A 64 -9.74 -7.48 6.39
C LYS A 64 -10.67 -8.54 6.99
N THR A 65 -10.10 -9.58 7.59
CA THR A 65 -10.85 -10.66 8.25
C THR A 65 -11.29 -10.27 9.66
N TYR A 66 -10.64 -9.27 10.24
CA TYR A 66 -10.92 -8.79 11.58
C TYR A 66 -11.75 -7.50 11.53
N GLU A 67 -12.56 -7.27 12.57
CA GLU A 67 -13.32 -6.03 12.71
C GLU A 67 -12.42 -4.93 13.29
N PRO A 68 -12.05 -3.89 12.52
CA PRO A 68 -11.09 -2.89 12.97
C PRO A 68 -11.63 -2.00 14.09
N SER A 69 -12.94 -1.75 14.14
CA SER A 69 -13.61 -0.96 15.18
C SER A 69 -13.41 -1.55 16.58
N LEU A 70 -13.55 -2.87 16.71
CA LEU A 70 -13.40 -3.54 18.01
C LEU A 70 -11.95 -3.73 18.44
N LEU A 71 -11.03 -3.90 17.49
CA LEU A 71 -9.66 -4.34 17.79
C LEU A 71 -8.65 -3.20 17.87
N LEU A 72 -8.90 -2.07 17.22
CA LEU A 72 -7.89 -1.01 17.10
C LEU A 72 -7.65 -0.26 18.41
N GLU A 73 -8.71 0.07 19.16
CA GLU A 73 -8.57 0.78 20.43
C GLU A 73 -7.89 -0.07 21.52
N PRO A 74 -8.30 -1.34 21.74
CA PRO A 74 -7.68 -2.19 22.76
C PRO A 74 -6.22 -2.50 22.43
N LEU A 75 -5.92 -2.79 21.16
CA LEU A 75 -4.55 -3.08 20.74
C LEU A 75 -3.63 -1.88 20.86
N LYS A 76 -4.13 -0.66 20.58
CA LYS A 76 -3.37 0.57 20.78
C LYS A 76 -3.04 0.81 22.25
N LYS A 77 -4.00 0.59 23.16
CA LYS A 77 -3.80 0.72 24.61
C LYS A 77 -2.78 -0.29 25.13
N ILE A 78 -2.90 -1.56 24.73
CA ILE A 78 -1.95 -2.61 25.13
C ILE A 78 -0.56 -2.33 24.55
N GLY A 79 -0.48 -1.88 23.29
CA GLY A 79 0.79 -1.49 22.67
C GLY A 79 1.48 -0.36 23.42
N LEU A 80 0.75 0.67 23.84
CA LEU A 80 1.30 1.77 24.64
C LEU A 80 1.75 1.31 26.03
N ALA A 81 1.04 0.38 26.66
CA ALA A 81 1.39 -0.16 27.97
C ALA A 81 2.58 -1.14 27.94
N THR A 82 2.94 -1.66 26.77
CA THR A 82 4.01 -2.66 26.55
C THR A 82 5.24 -2.07 25.87
N ASP A 83 5.55 -0.79 26.10
CA ASP A 83 6.67 -0.10 25.45
C ASP A 83 6.63 -0.18 23.91
N GLN A 84 5.44 -0.05 23.33
CA GLN A 84 5.20 -0.07 21.88
C GLN A 84 5.54 -1.41 21.20
N THR A 85 5.35 -2.54 21.89
CA THR A 85 5.47 -3.84 21.22
C THR A 85 4.31 -4.04 20.24
N PHE A 86 4.64 -4.39 18.99
CA PHE A 86 3.67 -4.67 17.93
C PHE A 86 3.99 -5.99 17.21
N GLY A 87 3.02 -6.47 16.42
CA GLY A 87 3.19 -7.67 15.58
C GLY A 87 3.41 -8.94 16.40
N LYS A 88 4.48 -9.70 16.08
CA LYS A 88 4.73 -11.02 16.67
C LYS A 88 5.01 -10.96 18.18
N ARG A 89 5.71 -9.92 18.63
CA ARG A 89 6.04 -9.73 20.06
C ARG A 89 4.78 -9.46 20.87
N LEU A 90 3.89 -8.62 20.34
CA LEU A 90 2.59 -8.36 20.94
C LEU A 90 1.75 -9.65 20.99
N LYS A 91 1.79 -10.48 19.94
CA LYS A 91 1.10 -11.79 19.95
C LYS A 91 1.53 -12.67 21.11
N GLU A 92 2.83 -12.76 21.40
CA GLU A 92 3.35 -13.56 22.51
C GLU A 92 3.03 -12.95 23.87
N ALA A 93 3.01 -11.62 23.97
CA ALA A 93 2.67 -10.91 25.19
C ALA A 93 1.15 -10.89 25.49
N LEU A 94 0.30 -10.99 24.45
CA LEU A 94 -1.15 -10.85 24.56
C LEU A 94 -1.81 -11.80 25.58
N PRO A 95 -1.51 -13.12 25.61
CA PRO A 95 -2.10 -14.03 26.60
C PRO A 95 -1.80 -13.62 28.03
N ARG A 96 -0.62 -13.03 28.28
CA ARG A 96 -0.24 -12.53 29.60
C ARG A 96 -0.93 -11.21 29.95
N TRP A 97 -1.16 -10.35 28.96
CA TRP A 97 -1.75 -9.02 29.14
C TRP A 97 -3.28 -9.02 29.17
N LEU A 98 -3.94 -9.97 28.51
CA LEU A 98 -5.40 -10.08 28.41
C LEU A 98 -6.11 -10.04 29.78
N PRO A 99 -5.66 -10.81 30.80
CA PRO A 99 -6.30 -10.80 32.12
C PRO A 99 -6.14 -9.47 32.85
N HIS A 100 -5.06 -8.73 32.61
CA HIS A 100 -4.84 -7.40 33.19
C HIS A 100 -5.73 -6.36 32.51
N TYR A 101 -5.85 -6.43 31.17
CA TYR A 101 -6.73 -5.55 30.42
C TYR A 101 -8.21 -5.75 30.80
N ASN A 102 -8.64 -7.00 31.02
CA ASN A 102 -9.98 -7.35 31.51
C ASN A 102 -10.34 -6.70 32.85
N LYS A 103 -9.36 -6.56 33.77
CA LYS A 103 -9.59 -5.99 35.10
C LYS A 103 -9.86 -4.48 35.07
N HIS A 104 -9.31 -3.78 34.08
CA HIS A 104 -9.42 -2.33 33.96
C HIS A 104 -10.48 -1.87 32.95
N HIS A 105 -10.97 -2.78 32.11
CA HIS A 105 -11.96 -2.48 31.08
C HIS A 105 -13.07 -3.55 31.09
N GLU A 106 -14.28 -3.16 31.53
CA GLU A 106 -15.48 -4.01 31.61
C GLU A 106 -16.03 -4.46 30.23
N SER A 107 -15.40 -4.05 29.14
CA SER A 107 -15.91 -4.25 27.79
C SER A 107 -15.61 -5.65 27.27
N SER A 108 -16.63 -6.51 27.26
CA SER A 108 -16.78 -7.83 26.60
C SER A 108 -15.57 -8.29 25.76
N LEU A 109 -14.56 -8.86 26.45
CA LEU A 109 -13.37 -9.45 25.84
C LEU A 109 -13.59 -10.87 25.32
N ASP A 110 -14.76 -11.48 25.56
CA ASP A 110 -15.11 -12.78 24.99
C ASP A 110 -15.09 -12.74 23.47
N LYS A 111 -15.59 -11.64 22.88
CA LYS A 111 -15.55 -11.44 21.43
C LYS A 111 -14.11 -11.21 20.94
N LEU A 112 -13.32 -10.50 21.74
CA LEU A 112 -11.94 -10.11 21.40
C LEU A 112 -10.99 -11.31 21.43
N SER A 113 -11.06 -12.12 22.50
CA SER A 113 -10.33 -13.38 22.64
C SER A 113 -10.75 -14.39 21.58
N ALA A 114 -12.06 -14.54 21.31
CA ALA A 114 -12.56 -15.38 20.23
C ALA A 114 -12.05 -14.93 18.85
N HIS A 115 -12.02 -13.63 18.57
CA HIS A 115 -11.46 -13.09 17.32
C HIS A 115 -9.95 -13.25 17.21
N LEU A 116 -9.20 -13.13 18.30
CA LEU A 116 -7.75 -13.35 18.31
C LEU A 116 -7.40 -14.83 18.09
N LEU A 117 -8.13 -15.75 18.76
CA LEU A 117 -7.99 -17.20 18.61
C LEU A 117 -8.43 -17.70 17.22
N ALA A 118 -9.52 -17.17 16.67
CA ALA A 118 -10.00 -17.53 15.33
C ALA A 118 -9.01 -17.13 14.22
N ASN A 119 -8.23 -16.07 14.44
CA ASN A 119 -7.23 -15.57 13.50
C ASN A 119 -5.86 -16.27 13.60
N GLU A 120 -5.67 -17.20 14.53
CA GLU A 120 -4.42 -17.96 14.69
C GLU A 120 -4.07 -18.84 13.48
N ARG A 121 -5.07 -19.24 12.69
CA ARG A 121 -4.89 -20.07 11.49
C ARG A 121 -4.47 -19.30 10.24
N GLY A 122 -4.36 -17.97 10.29
CA GLY A 122 -4.16 -17.15 9.09
C GLY A 122 -3.33 -15.89 9.30
N LYS A 123 -2.00 -16.04 9.41
CA LYS A 123 -0.88 -15.11 9.06
C LYS A 123 -1.13 -13.60 8.83
N GLN A 124 -2.04 -12.94 9.53
CA GLN A 124 -2.20 -11.47 9.50
C GLN A 124 -2.42 -10.97 10.92
N LEU A 125 -1.33 -10.92 11.66
CA LEU A 125 -1.24 -9.96 12.75
C LEU A 125 -1.21 -8.56 12.14
N ILE A 126 -1.94 -7.66 12.76
CA ILE A 126 -2.10 -6.25 12.41
C ILE A 126 -0.70 -5.64 12.19
N VAL A 127 -0.29 -5.56 10.92
CA VAL A 127 0.78 -4.66 10.48
C VAL A 127 0.05 -3.36 10.18
N CYS A 128 0.02 -2.46 11.18
CA CYS A 128 -0.01 -1.05 10.87
C CYS A 128 1.32 -0.67 10.20
#